data_AF-A0A662D6N5-F1
#
_entry.id   AF-A0A662D6N5-F1
#
_cell.length_a   1.000
_cell.length_b   1.000
_cell.length_c   1.000
_cell.angle_alpha   90.00
_cell.angle_beta   90.00
_cell.angle_gamma   90.00
#
_symmetry.space_group_name_H-M   'P 1'
#
loop_
_entity.id
_entity.type
_entity.pdbx_description
1 polymer ?
#
loop_
_entity_poly.entity_id
_entity_poly.type
_entity_poly.pdbx_seq_one_letter_code
_entity_poly.pdbx_strand_id
1 'polypeptide(L)' 'MTKEFLDYLEDIIEAMDDAVKFTQNMEYQEFVKDKKSTYAATRALEIIGEAVKNLPPEVRENYPQVPWKEMARM' A
#
# COMPACT_ATOMS: atom_id res chain seq x y z
N MET A 1 4.33 -20.72 -9.72
CA MET A 1 3.35 -19.81 -10.34
C MET A 1 4.03 -18.49 -10.55
N THR A 2 4.21 -18.08 -11.80
CA THR A 2 4.68 -16.75 -12.16
C THR A 2 3.65 -15.76 -11.64
N LYS A 3 3.99 -14.90 -10.67
CA LYS A 3 3.12 -13.79 -10.30
C LYS A 3 2.93 -12.94 -11.56
N GLU A 4 1.69 -12.78 -12.02
CA GLU A 4 1.41 -11.81 -13.08
C GLU A 4 1.41 -10.41 -12.45
N PHE A 5 1.77 -9.37 -13.20
CA PHE A 5 1.86 -8.02 -12.62
C PHE A 5 0.51 -7.52 -12.05
N LEU A 6 -0.59 -8.14 -12.46
CA LEU A 6 -1.93 -7.91 -11.92
C LEU A 6 -2.02 -8.28 -10.43
N ASP A 7 -1.31 -9.33 -9.99
CA ASP A 7 -1.26 -9.72 -8.57
C ASP A 7 -0.66 -8.60 -7.72
N TYR A 8 0.34 -7.86 -8.24
CA TYR A 8 0.90 -6.71 -7.54
C TYR A 8 -0.07 -5.53 -7.49
N LEU A 9 -0.93 -5.36 -8.51
CA LEU A 9 -1.97 -4.33 -8.46
C LEU A 9 -3.04 -4.69 -7.43
N GLU A 10 -3.40 -5.96 -7.32
CA GLU A 10 -4.30 -6.47 -6.29
C GLU A 10 -3.69 -6.29 -4.89
N ASP A 11 -2.43 -6.69 -4.68
CA ASP A 11 -1.67 -6.48 -3.44
C ASP A 11 -1.71 -4.99 -3.01
N ILE A 12 -1.58 -4.05 -3.96
CA ILE A 12 -1.66 -2.60 -3.69
C ILE A 12 -3.07 -2.20 -3.23
N ILE A 13 -4.10 -2.62 -3.95
CA ILE A 13 -5.49 -2.23 -3.67
C ILE A 13 -5.94 -2.80 -2.31
N GLU A 14 -5.67 -4.08 -2.06
CA GLU A 14 -5.99 -4.73 -0.80
C GLU A 14 -5.29 -4.05 0.38
N ALA A 15 -4.00 -3.74 0.25
CA ALA A 15 -3.26 -3.05 1.29
C ALA A 15 -3.77 -1.61 1.52
N MET A 16 -4.20 -0.89 0.49
CA MET A 16 -4.85 0.42 0.65
C MET A 16 -6.14 0.31 1.44
N ASP A 17 -7.00 -0.64 1.09
CA ASP A 17 -8.27 -0.89 1.79
C ASP A 17 -8.03 -1.27 3.24
N ASP A 18 -7.02 -2.10 3.51
CA ASP A 18 -6.66 -2.52 4.85
C ASP A 18 -6.12 -1.36 5.69
N ALA A 19 -5.25 -0.51 5.13
CA ALA A 19 -4.79 0.70 5.81
C ALA A 19 -5.96 1.61 6.23
N VAL A 20 -6.97 1.75 5.37
CA VAL A 20 -8.21 2.48 5.71
C VAL A 20 -9.00 1.74 6.79
N LYS A 21 -9.21 0.42 6.66
CA LYS A 21 -9.98 -0.37 7.64
C LYS A 21 -9.32 -0.44 9.03
N PHE A 22 -8.00 -0.40 9.12
CA PHE A 22 -7.29 -0.39 10.40
C PHE A 22 -7.37 0.95 11.12
N THR A 23 -7.60 2.03 10.38
CA THR A 23 -7.62 3.39 10.92
C THR A 23 -9.03 3.99 10.96
N GLN A 24 -10.01 3.35 10.30
CA GLN A 24 -11.39 3.80 10.30
C GLN A 24 -11.94 3.85 11.73
N ASN A 25 -12.71 4.90 12.02
CA ASN A 25 -13.34 5.13 13.32
C ASN A 25 -12.35 5.30 14.49
N MET A 26 -11.08 5.63 14.23
CA MET A 26 -10.12 6.01 15.26
C MET A 26 -9.82 7.50 15.17
N GLU A 27 -9.85 8.19 16.30
CA GLU A 27 -9.21 9.50 16.37
C GLU A 27 -7.68 9.34 16.38
N TYR A 28 -6.96 10.38 15.96
CA TYR A 28 -5.50 10.36 15.91
C TYR A 28 -4.86 9.98 17.27
N GLN A 29 -5.41 10.46 18.38
CA GLN A 29 -4.90 10.16 19.71
C GLN A 29 -5.09 8.71 20.14
N GLU A 30 -6.12 8.04 19.60
CA GLU A 30 -6.37 6.63 19.82
C GLU A 30 -5.44 5.79 18.95
N PHE A 31 -5.30 6.17 17.68
CA PHE A 31 -4.40 5.53 16.73
C PHE A 31 -2.97 5.50 17.26
N VAL A 32 -2.38 6.63 17.66
CA VAL A 32 -0.97 6.68 18.13
C VAL A 32 -0.71 5.88 19.41
N LYS A 33 -1.76 5.56 20.19
CA LYS A 33 -1.64 4.76 21.42
C LYS A 33 -1.87 3.27 21.15
N ASP A 34 -2.60 2.91 20.10
CA ASP A 34 -2.83 1.53 19.71
C ASP A 34 -1.70 1.00 18.81
N LYS A 35 -0.74 0.30 19.44
CA LYS A 35 0.40 -0.31 18.72
C LYS A 35 -0.03 -1.28 17.63
N LYS A 36 -1.16 -1.96 17.81
CA LYS A 36 -1.66 -2.92 16.82
C LYS A 36 -2.04 -2.19 15.53
N SER A 37 -2.88 -1.16 15.61
CA SER A 37 -3.33 -0.42 14.43
C SER A 37 -2.21 0.37 13.78
N THR A 38 -1.29 0.95 14.56
CA THR A 38 -0.09 1.61 13.98
C THR A 38 0.79 0.62 13.21
N TYR A 39 1.05 -0.56 13.75
CA TYR A 39 1.83 -1.59 13.03
C TYR A 39 1.08 -2.13 11.81
N ALA A 40 -0.23 -2.34 11.91
CA ALA A 40 -1.05 -2.81 10.79
C ALA A 40 -1.06 -1.78 9.64
N ALA A 41 -1.26 -0.50 9.95
CA ALA A 41 -1.23 0.58 8.97
C ALA A 41 0.17 0.74 8.35
N THR A 42 1.23 0.71 9.16
CA THR A 42 2.61 0.74 8.64
C THR A 42 2.86 -0.43 7.71
N ARG A 43 2.48 -1.66 8.11
CA ARG A 43 2.68 -2.87 7.29
C ARG A 43 1.96 -2.77 5.94
N ALA A 44 0.74 -2.25 5.93
CA ALA A 44 0.00 -2.02 4.70
C ALA A 44 0.74 -1.06 3.75
N LEU A 45 1.32 0.04 4.27
CA LEU A 45 2.15 0.94 3.48
C LEU A 45 3.41 0.27 2.92
N GLU A 46 4.04 -0.65 3.68
CA GLU A 46 5.19 -1.42 3.16
C GLU A 46 4.81 -2.36 2.02
N ILE A 47 3.66 -3.01 2.12
CA ILE A 47 3.15 -3.90 1.07
C ILE A 47 2.89 -3.10 -0.21
N ILE A 48 2.26 -1.92 -0.10
CA ILE A 48 2.05 -1.02 -1.24
C ILE A 48 3.39 -0.66 -1.89
N GLY A 49 4.37 -0.22 -1.10
CA GLY A 49 5.66 0.20 -1.63
C GLY A 49 6.45 -0.94 -2.30
N GLU A 50 6.41 -2.14 -1.72
CA GLU A 50 7.05 -3.33 -2.26
C GLU A 50 6.36 -3.80 -3.55
N ALA A 51 5.03 -3.85 -3.58
CA ALA A 51 4.28 -4.24 -4.76
C ALA A 51 4.52 -3.28 -5.94
N VAL A 52 4.56 -1.95 -5.68
CA VAL A 52 4.89 -0.96 -6.71
C VAL A 52 6.30 -1.15 -7.28
N LYS A 53 7.28 -1.52 -6.46
CA LYS A 53 8.66 -1.79 -6.93
C LYS A 53 8.73 -2.99 -7.87
N ASN A 54 7.83 -3.96 -7.69
CA ASN A 54 7.76 -5.18 -8.49
C ASN A 54 6.92 -5.03 -9.78
N LEU A 55 6.23 -3.90 -9.97
CA LEU A 55 5.52 -3.62 -11.23
C LEU A 55 6.52 -3.41 -12.40
N PRO A 56 6.21 -3.97 -13.59
CA PRO A 56 6.96 -3.68 -14.80
C PRO A 56 7.05 -2.16 -15.05
N PRO A 57 8.20 -1.64 -15.51
CA PRO A 57 8.36 -0.22 -15.82
C PRO A 57 7.29 0.31 -16.77
N GLU A 58 6.94 -0.48 -17.79
CA GLU A 58 5.92 -0.16 -18.79
C GLU A 58 4.55 0.17 -18.18
N VAL A 59 4.15 -0.53 -17.11
CA VAL A 59 2.89 -0.23 -16.41
C VAL A 59 2.96 1.16 -15.77
N ARG A 60 4.06 1.47 -15.08
CA ARG A 60 4.23 2.77 -14.40
C ARG A 60 4.36 3.93 -15.39
N GLU A 61 4.96 3.68 -16.56
CA GLU A 61 5.10 4.64 -17.65
C GLU A 61 3.79 4.90 -18.39
N ASN A 62 2.98 3.86 -18.61
CA ASN A 62 1.67 3.97 -19.25
C ASN A 62 0.61 4.66 -18.37
N TYR A 63 0.79 4.66 -17.05
CA TYR A 63 -0.12 5.28 -16.09
C TYR A 63 0.57 6.34 -15.20
N PRO A 64 1.14 7.42 -15.77
CA PRO A 64 1.95 8.40 -15.03
C PRO A 64 1.13 9.28 -14.08
N GLN A 65 -0.21 9.27 -14.18
CA GLN A 65 -1.11 9.99 -13.27
C GLN A 65 -1.16 9.37 -11.86
N VAL A 66 -0.78 8.09 -11.74
CA VAL A 66 -0.68 7.44 -10.44
C VAL A 66 0.70 7.77 -9.84
N PRO A 67 0.79 8.19 -8.57
CA PRO A 67 2.02 8.66 -7.97
C PRO A 67 2.96 7.51 -7.56
N TRP A 68 3.31 6.63 -8.50
CA TRP A 68 4.10 5.41 -8.26
C TRP A 68 5.39 5.66 -7.46
N LYS A 69 6.10 6.75 -7.76
CA LYS A 69 7.34 7.11 -7.07
C LYS A 69 7.12 7.45 -5.60
N GLU A 70 5.99 8.04 -5.26
CA GLU A 70 5.63 8.39 -3.88
C GLU A 70 5.12 7.16 -3.13
N MET A 71 4.36 6.30 -3.81
CA MET A 71 3.89 5.03 -3.23
C MET A 71 5.04 4.06 -2.94
N ALA A 72 6.09 4.06 -3.76
CA ALA A 72 7.29 3.25 -3.55
C ALA A 72 8.30 3.87 -2.55
N ARG A 73 8.01 5.07 -2.01
CA ARG A 73 8.87 5.73 -1.02
C ARG A 73 8.57 5.20 0.37
N MET A 74 9.47 4.35 0.83
CA MET A 74 9.74 4.05 2.22
C MET A 74 11.23 4.18 2.47
#